data_AF-A0A3P9LTV9-F1
#
_entry.id   AF-A0A3P9LTV9-F1
#
_cell.length_a   1.000
_cell.length_b   1.000
_cell.length_c   1.000
_cell.angle_alpha   90.00
_cell.angle_beta   90.00
_cell.angle_gamma   90.00
#
_symmetry.space_group_name_H-M   'P 1'
#
loop_
_entity.id
_entity.type
_entity.pdbx_description
1 polymer ?
#
loop_
_entity_poly.entity_id
_entity_poly.type
_entity_poly.pdbx_seq_one_letter_code
_entity_poly.pdbx_strand_id
1 'polypeptide(L)'
;MPFTRGKKPAASGNKALRQSAPSTENQEEGSQVKRSSSPPHGAPKKRTAFIDITNAHKVQISLPGRKKETGKKAVKKTTIISVTAKNQANLKKSVSSEESTTEREKTDTEEEKEEEAQRSLVASLTETVDALVAPVRQVPAHLQRKPIPKEFDIDSDSADDCYMCPEYAKDIFDYLKEREEKFVLSNYMLTHSSLNPEMRAILVDWLVEVQENFELYHETLYLAVKMTDHYLSKASIHREMLQLVGSTAMLIASKFEERSPPCVDDFLYICDDAYKREELISMEASILQTLSFDINIPIPYRFLRRYAKCVSASMETLTLARYYCEMSLMEMDLVSERGSLLASACLLMALITKDLGSWSPILQFHSGYQASEVGPVVRKLHLMLQGPADDKLRAVRNKYSHKVFFEVATVPLVDINVLEKALSC
;
A
#
# COMPACT_ATOMS: atom_id res chain seq x y z
N MET A 1 18.38 3.14 58.08
CA MET A 1 18.99 4.29 58.80
C MET A 1 20.04 3.74 59.76
N PRO A 2 21.08 4.51 60.16
CA PRO A 2 21.33 5.93 59.90
C PRO A 2 22.13 6.20 58.60
N PHE A 3 22.46 7.48 58.38
CA PHE A 3 23.24 8.01 57.25
C PHE A 3 24.47 8.78 57.78
N THR A 4 25.18 9.47 56.88
CA THR A 4 26.40 10.29 57.08
C THR A 4 27.71 9.47 57.19
N ARG A 5 28.88 10.00 56.79
CA ARG A 5 29.22 11.37 56.35
C ARG A 5 30.31 11.29 55.25
N GLY A 6 30.16 12.04 54.16
CA GLY A 6 31.07 11.93 53.00
C GLY A 6 32.26 12.90 53.00
N LYS A 7 33.29 12.58 52.22
CA LYS A 7 34.32 13.50 51.67
C LYS A 7 35.01 12.86 50.45
N LYS A 8 35.10 13.58 49.32
CA LYS A 8 36.16 13.43 48.30
C LYS A 8 37.23 14.52 48.56
N PRO A 9 38.46 14.40 48.01
CA PRO A 9 38.74 15.13 46.76
C PRO A 9 39.81 14.48 45.83
N ALA A 10 39.90 15.01 44.59
CA ALA A 10 41.11 15.13 43.74
C ALA A 10 41.84 13.85 43.23
N ALA A 11 42.53 13.85 42.07
CA ALA A 11 42.51 14.71 40.87
C ALA A 11 43.34 14.08 39.72
N SER A 12 43.25 14.65 38.49
CA SER A 12 43.96 14.25 37.25
C SER A 12 43.50 12.90 36.66
N GLY A 13 43.48 12.62 35.35
CA GLY A 13 43.78 13.36 34.09
C GLY A 13 43.70 12.34 32.93
N ASN A 14 43.57 12.64 31.63
CA ASN A 14 43.65 13.89 30.87
C ASN A 14 42.92 13.70 29.49
N LYS A 15 42.84 14.77 28.69
CA LYS A 15 42.66 14.92 27.20
C LYS A 15 42.69 13.66 26.28
N ALA A 16 42.03 13.60 25.10
CA ALA A 16 41.20 14.58 24.34
C ALA A 16 40.39 13.91 23.17
N LEU A 17 39.74 14.74 22.34
CA LEU A 17 38.78 14.43 21.26
C LEU A 17 39.33 13.62 20.07
N ARG A 18 38.41 12.97 19.34
CA ARG A 18 38.32 13.03 17.86
C ARG A 18 36.86 13.00 17.39
N GLN A 19 36.63 13.29 16.10
CA GLN A 19 35.32 13.64 15.52
C GLN A 19 34.85 12.64 14.43
N SER A 20 33.65 12.92 13.89
CA SER A 20 33.06 12.45 12.61
C SER A 20 32.57 10.99 12.52
N ALA A 21 31.36 10.89 11.97
CA ALA A 21 30.60 9.70 11.57
C ALA A 21 30.64 9.58 10.01
N PRO A 22 29.91 8.67 9.31
CA PRO A 22 28.83 7.79 9.74
C PRO A 22 29.07 6.28 9.54
N SER A 23 28.12 5.49 10.03
CA SER A 23 28.08 4.03 9.95
C SER A 23 27.39 3.53 8.68
N THR A 24 27.97 2.52 8.03
CA THR A 24 27.32 1.70 7.00
C THR A 24 26.41 0.64 7.65
N GLU A 25 25.25 0.38 7.04
CA GLU A 25 24.38 -0.74 7.38
C GLU A 25 24.98 -2.08 6.90
N ASN A 26 24.63 -3.18 7.56
CA ASN A 26 24.36 -4.44 6.86
C ASN A 26 23.59 -5.45 7.73
N GLN A 27 22.44 -5.89 7.20
CA GLN A 27 21.91 -7.26 7.21
C GLN A 27 22.12 -8.15 8.46
N GLU A 28 21.02 -8.44 9.16
CA GLU A 28 20.79 -9.76 9.79
C GLU A 28 19.54 -10.40 9.16
N GLU A 29 19.54 -11.72 8.99
CA GLU A 29 18.51 -12.44 8.23
C GLU A 29 17.21 -12.66 9.03
N GLY A 30 16.06 -12.38 8.39
CA GLY A 30 14.74 -12.65 8.95
C GLY A 30 14.45 -14.15 9.06
N SER A 31 14.62 -14.71 10.27
CA SER A 31 14.35 -16.12 10.56
C SER A 31 12.93 -16.57 10.16
N GLN A 32 12.83 -17.70 9.44
CA GLN A 32 11.57 -18.24 8.93
C GLN A 32 10.62 -18.70 10.05
N VAL A 33 9.63 -17.86 10.41
CA VAL A 33 8.52 -18.27 11.27
C VAL A 33 7.47 -19.01 10.45
N LYS A 34 7.29 -20.31 10.73
CA LYS A 34 6.23 -21.13 10.14
C LYS A 34 4.86 -20.65 10.64
N ARG A 35 4.09 -19.96 9.79
CA ARG A 35 2.70 -19.53 10.10
C ARG A 35 1.84 -20.75 10.45
N SER A 36 1.24 -20.75 11.64
CA SER A 36 0.37 -21.83 12.13
C SER A 36 -1.08 -21.61 11.71
N SER A 37 -1.67 -22.58 11.01
CA SER A 37 -3.02 -22.50 10.43
C SER A 37 -4.16 -22.73 11.45
N SER A 38 -4.22 -21.94 12.51
CA SER A 38 -5.35 -21.85 13.47
C SER A 38 -5.22 -20.62 14.38
N PRO A 39 -6.27 -19.78 14.54
CA PRO A 39 -6.28 -18.73 15.55
C PRO A 39 -6.39 -19.31 16.97
N PRO A 40 -5.75 -18.68 17.99
CA PRO A 40 -5.99 -19.05 19.38
C PRO A 40 -7.44 -18.72 19.79
N HIS A 41 -8.09 -19.64 20.52
CA HIS A 41 -9.41 -19.39 21.11
C HIS A 41 -9.36 -18.19 22.07
N GLY A 42 -10.20 -17.18 21.82
CA GLY A 42 -10.35 -16.01 22.71
C GLY A 42 -10.09 -14.65 22.05
N ALA A 43 -9.78 -14.58 20.75
CA ALA A 43 -9.72 -13.31 20.03
C ALA A 43 -11.05 -12.52 20.15
N PRO A 44 -11.02 -11.18 20.28
CA PRO A 44 -12.24 -10.37 20.30
C PRO A 44 -13.00 -10.49 18.97
N LYS A 45 -14.33 -10.36 19.01
CA LYS A 45 -15.15 -10.37 17.79
C LYS A 45 -14.68 -9.30 16.82
N LYS A 46 -14.19 -9.72 15.64
CA LYS A 46 -13.87 -8.82 14.54
C LYS A 46 -15.14 -8.11 14.06
N ARG A 47 -14.99 -6.87 13.57
CA ARG A 47 -16.06 -6.09 12.97
C ARG A 47 -16.38 -6.66 11.58
N THR A 48 -17.66 -6.76 11.25
CA THR A 48 -18.12 -7.11 9.89
C THR A 48 -18.87 -5.94 9.27
N ALA A 49 -18.49 -5.56 8.05
CA ALA A 49 -19.15 -4.47 7.34
C ALA A 49 -20.65 -4.72 7.16
N PHE A 50 -21.11 -5.97 7.04
CA PHE A 50 -22.53 -6.32 6.90
C PHE A 50 -23.43 -5.67 7.96
N ILE A 51 -23.01 -5.65 9.23
CA ILE A 51 -23.81 -5.10 10.32
C ILE A 51 -23.91 -3.58 10.20
N ASP A 52 -22.82 -2.90 9.83
CA ASP A 52 -22.82 -1.44 9.68
C ASP A 52 -23.55 -1.01 8.39
N ILE A 53 -23.32 -1.69 7.27
CA ILE A 53 -23.99 -1.47 5.96
C ILE A 53 -25.51 -1.65 6.11
N THR A 54 -25.98 -2.75 6.70
CA THR A 54 -27.43 -2.99 6.89
C THR A 54 -28.07 -2.04 7.90
N ASN A 55 -27.28 -1.40 8.77
CA ASN A 55 -27.76 -0.36 9.68
C ASN A 55 -27.54 1.08 9.17
N ALA A 56 -26.88 1.31 8.03
CA ALA A 56 -26.57 2.64 7.51
C ALA A 56 -27.79 3.58 7.39
N HIS A 57 -28.98 3.07 7.03
CA HIS A 57 -30.21 3.89 6.99
C HIS A 57 -30.80 4.27 8.36
N LYS A 58 -30.36 3.62 9.44
CA LYS A 58 -30.62 3.99 10.85
C LYS A 58 -29.46 4.83 11.40
N VAL A 59 -28.28 4.61 10.83
CA VAL A 59 -26.96 5.24 10.95
C VAL A 59 -26.87 6.69 10.44
N GLN A 60 -27.18 7.71 11.24
CA GLN A 60 -26.70 9.07 10.92
C GLN A 60 -25.17 9.13 11.00
N ILE A 61 -24.53 8.87 9.86
CA ILE A 61 -23.12 9.10 9.53
C ILE A 61 -22.96 10.55 9.05
N SER A 62 -21.92 11.23 9.51
CA SER A 62 -21.66 12.63 9.20
C SER A 62 -20.70 12.79 8.02
N LEU A 63 -21.16 12.41 6.82
CA LEU A 63 -20.55 12.92 5.59
C LEU A 63 -20.75 14.45 5.49
N PRO A 64 -19.75 15.22 5.02
CA PRO A 64 -19.79 16.67 5.00
C PRO A 64 -20.73 17.21 3.88
N GLY A 65 -22.05 17.22 4.10
CA GLY A 65 -22.95 17.86 3.14
C GLY A 65 -24.48 17.86 3.36
N ARG A 66 -25.06 17.02 4.23
CA ARG A 66 -26.55 16.87 4.31
C ARG A 66 -27.17 17.04 5.69
N LYS A 67 -28.41 17.56 5.70
CA LYS A 67 -29.27 17.77 6.88
C LYS A 67 -30.14 16.55 7.18
N LYS A 68 -30.59 16.44 8.43
CA LYS A 68 -31.23 15.25 9.02
C LYS A 68 -32.77 15.27 8.96
N GLU A 69 -33.36 14.08 8.78
CA GLU A 69 -34.67 13.71 9.35
C GLU A 69 -34.54 12.39 10.15
N THR A 70 -35.61 11.92 10.81
CA THR A 70 -35.51 10.93 11.91
C THR A 70 -36.56 9.80 11.88
N GLY A 71 -36.13 8.56 12.17
CA GLY A 71 -36.97 7.37 12.37
C GLY A 71 -36.44 6.48 13.52
N LYS A 72 -37.26 5.56 14.06
CA LYS A 72 -36.98 4.86 15.35
C LYS A 72 -37.32 3.36 15.35
N LYS A 73 -36.65 2.60 16.25
CA LYS A 73 -37.06 1.29 16.85
C LYS A 73 -37.00 0.06 15.90
N ALA A 74 -36.95 -1.21 16.35
CA ALA A 74 -36.78 -1.83 17.69
C ALA A 74 -36.01 -3.20 17.61
N VAL A 75 -36.06 -4.04 18.66
CA VAL A 75 -35.11 -5.14 19.00
C VAL A 75 -35.83 -6.47 19.31
N LYS A 76 -35.23 -7.64 18.99
CA LYS A 76 -35.15 -8.86 19.87
C LYS A 76 -34.31 -10.03 19.33
N LYS A 77 -34.02 -11.02 20.21
CA LYS A 77 -33.14 -12.21 20.06
C LYS A 77 -33.92 -13.53 20.15
N THR A 78 -33.29 -14.68 19.80
CA THR A 78 -33.32 -16.06 20.42
C THR A 78 -32.49 -16.98 19.50
N THR A 79 -31.36 -17.64 19.84
CA THR A 79 -30.98 -18.66 20.87
C THR A 79 -31.35 -20.12 20.51
N ILE A 80 -30.36 -21.05 20.46
CA ILE A 80 -30.39 -22.52 20.76
C ILE A 80 -29.02 -23.15 20.34
N ILE A 81 -28.14 -23.54 21.29
CA ILE A 81 -27.85 -24.89 21.88
C ILE A 81 -26.88 -25.78 21.06
N SER A 82 -26.04 -26.56 21.78
CA SER A 82 -24.83 -27.29 21.35
C SER A 82 -24.88 -28.81 21.57
N VAL A 83 -24.09 -29.60 20.82
CA VAL A 83 -23.61 -30.95 21.21
C VAL A 83 -22.17 -31.19 20.72
N THR A 84 -21.37 -32.01 21.41
CA THR A 84 -19.98 -32.37 21.10
C THR A 84 -19.76 -33.88 20.95
N ALA A 85 -18.74 -34.30 20.19
CA ALA A 85 -18.18 -35.66 20.19
C ALA A 85 -16.68 -35.65 19.83
N LYS A 86 -15.94 -36.73 20.15
CA LYS A 86 -14.47 -36.87 20.00
C LYS A 86 -14.12 -38.06 19.09
N ASN A 87 -12.86 -38.12 18.62
CA ASN A 87 -11.92 -39.20 18.97
C ASN A 87 -10.47 -38.96 18.46
N GLN A 88 -9.50 -39.76 18.92
CA GLN A 88 -8.06 -39.68 18.65
C GLN A 88 -7.49 -41.06 18.26
N ALA A 89 -6.36 -41.11 17.52
CA ALA A 89 -5.20 -42.04 17.63
C ALA A 89 -4.46 -42.24 16.28
N ASN A 90 -3.19 -42.68 16.18
CA ASN A 90 -1.95 -42.47 16.97
C ASN A 90 -0.72 -43.07 16.20
N LEU A 91 0.50 -42.89 16.73
CA LEU A 91 1.74 -43.71 16.55
C LEU A 91 2.75 -43.43 15.40
N LYS A 92 3.93 -44.07 15.48
CA LYS A 92 5.28 -43.56 15.08
C LYS A 92 6.26 -44.63 14.56
N LYS A 93 7.29 -44.23 13.78
CA LYS A 93 8.76 -44.60 13.79
C LYS A 93 9.43 -44.15 12.46
N SER A 94 10.75 -44.03 12.24
CA SER A 94 12.04 -44.19 12.97
C SER A 94 13.11 -43.31 12.22
N VAL A 95 14.23 -42.77 12.74
CA VAL A 95 15.36 -43.27 13.60
C VAL A 95 16.22 -44.31 12.85
N SER A 96 17.54 -44.19 12.66
CA SER A 96 18.61 -43.20 13.03
C SER A 96 19.55 -42.97 11.80
N SER A 97 20.86 -42.63 11.78
CA SER A 97 21.95 -42.43 12.79
C SER A 97 23.16 -41.68 12.19
N GLU A 98 24.17 -41.41 13.02
CA GLU A 98 25.44 -40.66 12.87
C GLU A 98 26.63 -41.61 12.54
N GLU A 99 27.93 -41.29 12.34
CA GLU A 99 28.87 -40.12 12.35
C GLU A 99 30.12 -40.53 11.46
N SER A 100 31.34 -39.96 11.31
CA SER A 100 32.15 -38.81 11.81
C SER A 100 33.29 -38.41 10.80
N THR A 101 34.57 -38.26 11.23
CA THR A 101 35.78 -37.79 10.45
C THR A 101 37.07 -38.54 10.90
N THR A 102 38.34 -38.35 10.45
CA THR A 102 39.12 -37.29 9.73
C THR A 102 40.48 -37.85 9.23
N GLU A 103 41.15 -37.29 8.19
CA GLU A 103 42.62 -37.00 8.08
C GLU A 103 43.07 -36.57 6.65
N ARG A 104 44.30 -36.02 6.51
CA ARG A 104 44.91 -35.46 5.27
C ARG A 104 46.41 -35.78 5.18
N GLU A 105 46.97 -35.97 3.97
CA GLU A 105 48.21 -35.30 3.50
C GLU A 105 48.56 -35.60 2.03
N LYS A 106 49.34 -34.69 1.40
CA LYS A 106 49.94 -34.70 0.03
C LYS A 106 49.01 -34.43 -1.17
N THR A 107 49.14 -33.24 -1.78
CA THR A 107 49.40 -33.04 -3.25
C THR A 107 49.68 -31.57 -3.60
N ASP A 108 50.67 -30.94 -2.96
CA ASP A 108 51.14 -29.56 -3.26
C ASP A 108 51.92 -29.48 -4.60
N THR A 109 51.34 -30.01 -5.69
CA THR A 109 51.94 -30.06 -7.03
C THR A 109 50.90 -30.18 -8.15
N GLU A 110 49.60 -30.17 -7.81
CA GLU A 110 48.49 -30.19 -8.77
C GLU A 110 47.80 -28.81 -8.87
N GLU A 111 47.69 -28.06 -7.76
CA GLU A 111 47.04 -26.73 -7.71
C GLU A 111 47.67 -25.69 -8.67
N GLU A 112 49.01 -25.63 -8.77
CA GLU A 112 49.70 -24.67 -9.67
C GLU A 112 49.32 -24.88 -11.16
N LYS A 113 48.97 -26.10 -11.57
CA LYS A 113 48.53 -26.40 -12.94
C LYS A 113 47.07 -26.07 -13.18
N GLU A 114 46.22 -26.16 -12.15
CA GLU A 114 44.83 -25.73 -12.28
C GLU A 114 44.72 -24.20 -12.32
N GLU A 115 45.53 -23.44 -11.57
CA GLU A 115 45.59 -21.97 -11.69
C GLU A 115 45.99 -21.51 -13.11
N GLU A 116 47.02 -22.09 -13.72
CA GLU A 116 47.47 -21.69 -15.06
C GLU A 116 46.43 -22.08 -16.14
N ALA A 117 45.81 -23.26 -16.02
CA ALA A 117 44.71 -23.68 -16.89
C ALA A 117 43.48 -22.78 -16.75
N GLN A 118 43.10 -22.38 -15.53
CA GLN A 118 41.98 -21.47 -15.27
C GLN A 118 42.25 -20.06 -15.82
N ARG A 119 43.47 -19.52 -15.64
CA ARG A 119 43.83 -18.21 -16.21
C ARG A 119 43.83 -18.22 -17.74
N SER A 120 44.27 -19.32 -18.37
CA SER A 120 44.17 -19.53 -19.82
C SER A 120 42.70 -19.55 -20.31
N LEU A 121 41.82 -20.26 -19.60
CA LEU A 121 40.38 -20.29 -19.87
C LEU A 121 39.71 -18.92 -19.69
N VAL A 122 40.04 -18.17 -18.64
CA VAL A 122 39.50 -16.82 -18.40
C VAL A 122 39.97 -15.84 -19.48
N ALA A 123 41.24 -15.90 -19.90
CA ALA A 123 41.75 -15.06 -21.00
C ALA A 123 41.03 -15.34 -22.33
N SER A 124 40.88 -16.62 -22.69
CA SER A 124 40.14 -17.07 -23.87
C SER A 124 38.66 -16.66 -23.84
N LEU A 125 38.04 -16.70 -22.65
CA LEU A 125 36.69 -16.16 -22.45
C LEU A 125 36.66 -14.65 -22.67
N THR A 126 37.58 -13.85 -22.12
CA THR A 126 37.58 -12.39 -22.34
C THR A 126 37.77 -12.01 -23.80
N GLU A 127 38.69 -12.64 -24.55
CA GLU A 127 38.87 -12.37 -25.98
C GLU A 127 37.62 -12.74 -26.80
N THR A 128 36.86 -13.75 -26.38
CA THR A 128 35.61 -14.15 -27.06
C THR A 128 34.40 -13.29 -26.69
N VAL A 129 34.40 -12.54 -25.58
CA VAL A 129 33.36 -11.50 -25.33
C VAL A 129 33.60 -10.27 -26.21
N ASP A 130 34.83 -9.76 -26.27
CA ASP A 130 35.17 -8.58 -27.10
C ASP A 130 34.97 -8.84 -28.60
N ALA A 131 35.19 -10.09 -29.06
CA ALA A 131 34.88 -10.50 -30.43
C ALA A 131 33.38 -10.60 -30.76
N LEU A 132 32.49 -10.51 -29.77
CA LEU A 132 31.04 -10.66 -29.91
C LEU A 132 30.26 -9.35 -29.70
N VAL A 133 30.88 -8.19 -29.92
CA VAL A 133 30.18 -6.91 -30.09
C VAL A 133 29.33 -6.95 -31.37
N ALA A 134 28.13 -7.53 -31.25
CA ALA A 134 27.12 -7.51 -32.29
C ALA A 134 26.83 -6.06 -32.70
N PRO A 135 26.61 -5.76 -33.99
CA PRO A 135 26.36 -4.40 -34.44
C PRO A 135 25.15 -3.85 -33.71
N VAL A 136 25.36 -2.76 -32.95
CA VAL A 136 24.38 -2.16 -32.05
C VAL A 136 23.07 -1.99 -32.81
N ARG A 137 22.07 -2.82 -32.48
CA ARG A 137 20.76 -2.80 -33.13
C ARG A 137 20.17 -1.41 -32.90
N GLN A 138 20.14 -0.61 -33.96
CA GLN A 138 19.60 0.75 -33.89
C GLN A 138 18.16 0.66 -33.38
N VAL A 139 17.95 1.18 -32.16
CA VAL A 139 16.65 1.19 -31.53
C VAL A 139 15.68 1.93 -32.45
N PRO A 140 14.57 1.30 -32.89
CA PRO A 140 13.60 1.94 -33.78
C PRO A 140 13.16 3.30 -33.23
N ALA A 141 12.94 4.29 -34.09
CA ALA A 141 12.68 5.67 -33.65
C ALA A 141 11.49 5.83 -32.68
N HIS A 142 10.53 4.89 -32.69
CA HIS A 142 9.39 4.87 -31.76
C HIS A 142 9.70 4.22 -30.40
N LEU A 143 10.86 3.57 -30.25
CA LEU A 143 11.41 3.01 -29.01
C LEU A 143 12.61 3.83 -28.48
N GLN A 144 12.99 4.92 -29.15
CA GLN A 144 14.05 5.79 -28.66
C GLN A 144 13.54 6.64 -27.49
N ARG A 145 14.14 6.43 -26.31
CA ARG A 145 13.82 7.20 -25.08
C ARG A 145 13.90 8.69 -25.37
N LYS A 146 12.80 9.41 -25.09
CA LYS A 146 12.76 10.88 -25.19
C LYS A 146 13.78 11.45 -24.19
N PRO A 147 14.70 12.35 -24.62
CA PRO A 147 15.70 12.90 -23.71
C PRO A 147 15.03 13.70 -22.60
N ILE A 148 15.35 13.36 -21.36
CA ILE A 148 14.91 14.11 -20.18
C ILE A 148 15.96 15.19 -19.90
N PRO A 149 15.58 16.47 -19.70
CA PRO A 149 16.50 17.50 -19.22
C PRO A 149 17.10 17.10 -17.86
N LYS A 150 18.37 17.42 -17.61
CA LYS A 150 19.09 16.94 -16.40
C LYS A 150 18.46 17.40 -15.10
N GLU A 151 17.86 18.59 -15.12
CA GLU A 151 17.08 19.19 -14.03
C GLU A 151 15.76 18.45 -13.71
N PHE A 152 15.36 17.49 -14.55
CA PHE A 152 14.18 16.65 -14.37
C PHE A 152 14.48 15.14 -14.40
N ASP A 153 15.74 14.72 -14.58
CA ASP A 153 16.09 13.30 -14.44
C ASP A 153 16.17 12.96 -12.94
N ILE A 154 15.27 12.08 -12.50
CA ILE A 154 15.16 11.63 -11.10
C ILE A 154 15.56 10.15 -10.95
N ASP A 155 16.09 9.56 -12.02
CA ASP A 155 16.42 8.14 -12.09
C ASP A 155 17.89 7.89 -12.46
N SER A 156 18.66 8.94 -12.76
CA SER A 156 20.13 8.92 -12.90
C SER A 156 20.83 8.23 -11.75
N ASP A 157 20.39 8.49 -10.52
CA ASP A 157 21.01 8.00 -9.28
C ASP A 157 20.68 6.52 -9.04
N SER A 158 19.82 5.94 -9.88
CA SER A 158 19.43 4.53 -9.88
C SER A 158 19.92 3.79 -11.14
N ALA A 159 20.80 4.40 -11.96
CA ALA A 159 21.22 3.89 -13.27
C ALA A 159 21.77 2.44 -13.25
N ASP A 160 22.49 2.09 -12.18
CA ASP A 160 23.09 0.76 -12.00
C ASP A 160 22.17 -0.24 -11.27
N ASP A 161 20.99 0.18 -10.80
CA ASP A 161 20.04 -0.66 -10.06
C ASP A 161 19.01 -1.31 -11.01
N CYS A 162 19.28 -2.56 -11.37
CA CYS A 162 18.42 -3.37 -12.24
C CYS A 162 17.04 -3.70 -11.64
N TYR A 163 16.78 -3.44 -10.36
CA TYR A 163 15.44 -3.56 -9.76
C TYR A 163 14.61 -2.27 -9.87
N MET A 164 15.25 -1.12 -10.16
CA MET A 164 14.57 0.17 -10.31
C MET A 164 14.10 0.45 -11.75
N CYS A 165 14.66 -0.24 -12.76
CA CYS A 165 14.37 -0.06 -14.18
C CYS A 165 14.33 1.44 -14.62
N PRO A 166 15.38 2.22 -14.30
CA PRO A 166 15.42 3.68 -14.49
C PRO A 166 15.24 4.11 -15.96
N GLU A 167 15.61 3.25 -16.90
CA GLU A 167 15.49 3.49 -18.33
C GLU A 167 14.04 3.43 -18.84
N TYR A 168 13.19 2.63 -18.19
CA TYR A 168 11.75 2.52 -18.49
C TYR A 168 10.87 3.39 -17.58
N ALA A 169 11.41 3.91 -16.47
CA ALA A 169 10.64 4.56 -15.41
C ALA A 169 9.73 5.70 -15.92
N LYS A 170 10.20 6.55 -16.84
CA LYS A 170 9.34 7.60 -17.43
C LYS A 170 8.22 6.99 -18.29
N ASP A 171 8.57 6.08 -19.20
CA ASP A 171 7.63 5.54 -20.18
C ASP A 171 6.52 4.69 -19.50
N ILE A 172 6.84 4.05 -18.38
CA ILE A 172 5.86 3.39 -17.50
C ILE A 172 4.85 4.40 -16.93
N PHE A 173 5.29 5.56 -16.45
CA PHE A 173 4.38 6.57 -15.89
C PHE A 173 3.61 7.36 -16.96
N ASP A 174 4.20 7.58 -18.15
CA ASP A 174 3.48 8.09 -19.32
C ASP A 174 2.35 7.12 -19.72
N TYR A 175 2.64 5.82 -19.80
CA TYR A 175 1.63 4.77 -20.08
C TYR A 175 0.55 4.70 -19.00
N LEU A 176 0.90 4.77 -17.71
CA LEU A 176 -0.09 4.76 -16.63
C LEU A 176 -1.01 5.99 -16.68
N LYS A 177 -0.51 7.17 -17.09
CA LYS A 177 -1.32 8.38 -17.28
C LYS A 177 -2.19 8.32 -18.54
N GLU A 178 -1.73 7.73 -19.64
CA GLU A 178 -2.61 7.44 -20.80
C GLU A 178 -3.70 6.43 -20.42
N ARG A 179 -3.34 5.40 -19.65
CA ARG A 179 -4.22 4.29 -19.29
C ARG A 179 -5.34 4.71 -18.33
N GLU A 180 -5.11 5.64 -17.40
CA GLU A 180 -6.13 6.02 -16.40
C GLU A 180 -7.36 6.70 -17.01
N GLU A 181 -7.25 7.28 -18.22
CA GLU A 181 -8.38 7.83 -18.98
C GLU A 181 -9.47 6.78 -19.25
N LYS A 182 -9.10 5.49 -19.37
CA LYS A 182 -10.04 4.36 -19.53
C LYS A 182 -10.78 4.01 -18.24
N PHE A 183 -10.32 4.55 -17.10
CA PHE A 183 -10.78 4.24 -15.75
C PHE A 183 -11.33 5.48 -15.00
N VAL A 184 -11.64 6.56 -15.72
CA VAL A 184 -12.39 7.69 -15.16
C VAL A 184 -13.85 7.27 -14.93
N LEU A 185 -14.35 7.47 -13.70
CA LEU A 185 -15.73 7.14 -13.31
C LEU A 185 -16.60 8.41 -13.22
N SER A 186 -17.89 8.26 -13.49
CA SER A 186 -18.92 9.21 -13.08
C SER A 186 -19.45 8.86 -11.69
N ASN A 187 -20.27 9.73 -11.08
CA ASN A 187 -20.93 9.44 -9.80
C ASN A 187 -22.08 8.43 -10.00
N TYR A 188 -21.71 7.14 -10.07
CA TYR A 188 -22.63 6.02 -10.30
C TYR A 188 -23.61 5.76 -9.14
N MET A 189 -23.37 6.34 -7.94
CA MET A 189 -24.34 6.25 -6.83
C MET A 189 -25.66 6.95 -7.17
N LEU A 190 -25.66 7.92 -8.09
CA LEU A 190 -26.89 8.54 -8.59
C LEU A 190 -27.80 7.58 -9.37
N THR A 191 -27.26 6.46 -9.87
CA THR A 191 -28.02 5.42 -10.58
C THR A 191 -28.37 4.19 -9.71
N HIS A 192 -27.88 4.12 -8.48
CA HIS A 192 -28.18 3.02 -7.55
C HIS A 192 -29.38 3.34 -6.65
N SER A 193 -30.42 2.51 -6.69
CA SER A 193 -31.60 2.64 -5.83
C SER A 193 -31.47 1.93 -4.47
N SER A 194 -30.52 0.99 -4.34
CA SER A 194 -30.35 0.14 -3.15
C SER A 194 -29.17 0.56 -2.25
N LEU A 195 -28.21 1.31 -2.80
CA LEU A 195 -26.96 1.75 -2.15
C LEU A 195 -26.93 3.29 -1.97
N ASN A 196 -25.96 3.78 -1.21
CA ASN A 196 -25.63 5.20 -1.08
C ASN A 196 -24.13 5.40 -0.77
N PRO A 197 -23.60 6.65 -0.87
CA PRO A 197 -22.21 6.96 -0.52
C PRO A 197 -21.81 6.50 0.89
N GLU A 198 -22.72 6.61 1.86
CA GLU A 198 -22.48 6.21 3.25
C GLU A 198 -22.16 4.71 3.38
N MET A 199 -22.87 3.84 2.65
CA MET A 199 -22.58 2.39 2.62
C MET A 199 -21.23 2.08 1.97
N ARG A 200 -20.82 2.83 0.94
CA ARG A 200 -19.51 2.69 0.33
C ARG A 200 -18.40 3.11 1.28
N ALA A 201 -18.57 4.23 2.00
CA ALA A 201 -17.61 4.68 3.01
C ALA A 201 -17.44 3.64 4.13
N ILE A 202 -18.53 3.03 4.63
CA ILE A 202 -18.47 1.90 5.58
C ILE A 202 -17.69 0.72 5.00
N LEU A 203 -17.94 0.33 3.74
CA LEU A 203 -17.22 -0.77 3.10
C LEU A 203 -15.71 -0.47 3.02
N VAL A 204 -15.34 0.72 2.56
CA VAL A 204 -13.93 1.12 2.40
C VAL A 204 -13.20 1.19 3.76
N ASP A 205 -13.84 1.74 4.80
CA ASP A 205 -13.31 1.76 6.16
C ASP A 205 -13.05 0.33 6.69
N TRP A 206 -13.95 -0.61 6.45
CA TRP A 206 -13.71 -2.03 6.76
C TRP A 206 -12.65 -2.69 5.87
N LEU A 207 -12.53 -2.33 4.59
CA LEU A 207 -11.47 -2.85 3.72
C LEU A 207 -10.07 -2.39 4.15
N VAL A 208 -9.95 -1.25 4.84
CA VAL A 208 -8.71 -0.84 5.52
C VAL A 208 -8.42 -1.75 6.71
N GLU A 209 -9.43 -2.08 7.54
CA GLU A 209 -9.27 -3.09 8.60
C GLU A 209 -8.84 -4.46 8.02
N VAL A 210 -9.38 -4.87 6.88
CA VAL A 210 -8.97 -6.11 6.16
C VAL A 210 -7.52 -6.03 5.69
N GLN A 211 -7.09 -4.91 5.11
CA GLN A 211 -5.71 -4.68 4.67
C GLN A 211 -4.72 -4.76 5.85
N GLU A 212 -5.05 -4.19 7.00
CA GLU A 212 -4.22 -4.32 8.22
C GLU A 212 -4.25 -5.75 8.79
N ASN A 213 -5.42 -6.41 8.83
CA ASN A 213 -5.57 -7.77 9.37
C ASN A 213 -4.79 -8.85 8.59
N PHE A 214 -4.53 -8.63 7.31
CA PHE A 214 -3.82 -9.57 6.42
C PHE A 214 -2.42 -9.08 6.02
N GLU A 215 -1.95 -7.95 6.55
CA GLU A 215 -0.62 -7.36 6.26
C GLU A 215 -0.39 -7.04 4.76
N LEU A 216 -1.48 -6.79 4.01
CA LEU A 216 -1.45 -6.58 2.55
C LEU A 216 -0.77 -5.27 2.15
N TYR A 217 -0.26 -5.19 0.93
CA TYR A 217 0.28 -3.95 0.37
C TYR A 217 -0.81 -2.86 0.26
N HIS A 218 -0.36 -1.60 0.26
CA HIS A 218 -1.27 -0.47 0.09
C HIS A 218 -1.87 -0.50 -1.31
N GLU A 219 -1.04 -0.79 -2.32
CA GLU A 219 -1.41 -1.01 -3.71
C GLU A 219 -2.64 -1.94 -3.85
N THR A 220 -2.67 -3.05 -3.10
CA THR A 220 -3.77 -4.03 -3.03
C THR A 220 -5.10 -3.40 -2.59
N LEU A 221 -5.08 -2.56 -1.55
CA LEU A 221 -6.28 -1.83 -1.08
C LEU A 221 -6.79 -0.82 -2.12
N TYR A 222 -5.89 -0.01 -2.70
CA TYR A 222 -6.29 0.97 -3.72
C TYR A 222 -6.90 0.29 -4.95
N LEU A 223 -6.35 -0.86 -5.35
CA LEU A 223 -6.86 -1.65 -6.46
C LEU A 223 -8.23 -2.29 -6.13
N ALA A 224 -8.38 -2.88 -4.94
CA ALA A 224 -9.65 -3.45 -4.48
C ALA A 224 -10.79 -2.43 -4.44
N VAL A 225 -10.53 -1.21 -3.98
CA VAL A 225 -11.53 -0.12 -3.95
C VAL A 225 -11.87 0.33 -5.38
N LYS A 226 -10.88 0.59 -6.25
CA LYS A 226 -11.16 0.96 -7.65
C LYS A 226 -11.94 -0.14 -8.38
N MET A 227 -11.58 -1.42 -8.23
CA MET A 227 -12.32 -2.54 -8.81
C MET A 227 -13.75 -2.65 -8.28
N THR A 228 -13.97 -2.38 -6.98
CA THR A 228 -15.31 -2.28 -6.38
C THR A 228 -16.12 -1.19 -7.06
N ASP A 229 -15.56 0.01 -7.21
CA ASP A 229 -16.22 1.17 -7.82
C ASP A 229 -16.53 0.93 -9.32
N HIS A 230 -15.61 0.31 -10.06
CA HIS A 230 -15.79 -0.06 -11.47
C HIS A 230 -16.77 -1.22 -11.69
N TYR A 231 -16.94 -2.11 -10.71
CA TYR A 231 -17.99 -3.13 -10.74
C TYR A 231 -19.35 -2.49 -10.46
N LEU A 232 -19.46 -1.69 -9.39
CA LEU A 232 -20.70 -1.02 -9.01
C LEU A 232 -21.19 -0.01 -10.07
N SER A 233 -20.30 0.59 -10.87
CA SER A 233 -20.72 1.47 -11.98
C SER A 233 -21.35 0.74 -13.17
N LYS A 234 -21.25 -0.60 -13.21
CA LYS A 234 -21.82 -1.46 -14.27
C LYS A 234 -22.90 -2.42 -13.76
N ALA A 235 -22.81 -2.87 -12.50
CA ALA A 235 -23.68 -3.87 -11.90
C ALA A 235 -24.59 -3.27 -10.81
N SER A 236 -25.89 -3.48 -10.93
CA SER A 236 -26.87 -3.17 -9.88
C SER A 236 -26.88 -4.30 -8.84
N ILE A 237 -26.75 -3.97 -7.56
CA ILE A 237 -26.75 -4.93 -6.45
C ILE A 237 -27.64 -4.46 -5.29
N HIS A 238 -28.03 -5.39 -4.43
CA HIS A 238 -28.60 -5.07 -3.12
C HIS A 238 -27.49 -4.91 -2.06
N ARG A 239 -27.77 -4.15 -1.01
CA ARG A 239 -26.79 -3.76 0.04
C ARG A 239 -26.20 -4.95 0.80
N GLU A 240 -26.96 -6.03 0.92
CA GLU A 240 -26.56 -7.29 1.55
C GLU A 240 -25.40 -7.97 0.80
N MET A 241 -25.25 -7.66 -0.50
CA MET A 241 -24.16 -8.17 -1.35
C MET A 241 -22.91 -7.26 -1.32
N LEU A 242 -22.99 -6.06 -0.72
CA LEU A 242 -21.92 -5.06 -0.81
C LEU A 242 -20.62 -5.51 -0.11
N GLN A 243 -20.71 -6.20 1.04
CA GLN A 243 -19.52 -6.78 1.67
C GLN A 243 -18.92 -7.90 0.81
N LEU A 244 -19.74 -8.79 0.23
CA LEU A 244 -19.26 -9.84 -0.67
C LEU A 244 -18.53 -9.27 -1.90
N VAL A 245 -19.03 -8.19 -2.50
CA VAL A 245 -18.34 -7.50 -3.60
C VAL A 245 -16.99 -6.97 -3.14
N GLY A 246 -16.92 -6.25 -2.02
CA GLY A 246 -15.67 -5.66 -1.53
C GLY A 246 -14.63 -6.70 -1.09
N SER A 247 -15.05 -7.75 -0.38
CA SER A 247 -14.15 -8.84 0.04
C SER A 247 -13.64 -9.65 -1.15
N THR A 248 -14.48 -9.88 -2.16
CA THR A 248 -14.08 -10.56 -3.39
C THR A 248 -13.17 -9.68 -4.26
N ALA A 249 -13.42 -8.37 -4.35
CA ALA A 249 -12.52 -7.43 -5.02
C ALA A 249 -11.15 -7.37 -4.33
N MET A 250 -11.11 -7.45 -2.99
CA MET A 250 -9.86 -7.56 -2.22
C MET A 250 -9.14 -8.90 -2.46
N LEU A 251 -9.85 -10.02 -2.58
CA LEU A 251 -9.25 -11.31 -2.97
C LEU A 251 -8.62 -11.26 -4.38
N ILE A 252 -9.35 -10.71 -5.37
CA ILE A 252 -8.85 -10.56 -6.74
C ILE A 252 -7.62 -9.64 -6.76
N ALA A 253 -7.68 -8.48 -6.08
CA ALA A 253 -6.55 -7.57 -5.98
C ALA A 253 -5.35 -8.21 -5.27
N SER A 254 -5.58 -8.99 -4.21
CA SER A 254 -4.53 -9.73 -3.52
C SER A 254 -3.84 -10.70 -4.47
N LYS A 255 -4.60 -11.46 -5.27
CA LYS A 255 -4.03 -12.37 -6.28
C LYS A 255 -3.32 -11.69 -7.44
N PHE A 256 -3.39 -10.36 -7.55
CA PHE A 256 -2.72 -9.57 -8.58
C PHE A 256 -1.46 -8.86 -8.07
N GLU A 257 -1.48 -8.36 -6.83
CA GLU A 257 -0.40 -7.55 -6.25
C GLU A 257 0.48 -8.31 -5.23
N GLU A 258 -0.05 -9.33 -4.53
CA GLU A 258 0.65 -9.99 -3.43
C GLU A 258 1.54 -11.15 -3.90
N ARG A 259 2.73 -11.27 -3.30
CA ARG A 259 3.59 -12.46 -3.46
C ARG A 259 2.94 -13.74 -2.91
N SER A 260 2.05 -13.61 -1.93
CA SER A 260 1.39 -14.71 -1.23
C SER A 260 0.00 -14.27 -0.75
N PRO A 261 -1.02 -14.19 -1.63
CA PRO A 261 -2.35 -13.73 -1.28
C PRO A 261 -3.02 -14.62 -0.21
N PRO A 262 -3.92 -14.07 0.62
CA PRO A 262 -4.81 -14.87 1.48
C PRO A 262 -5.69 -15.80 0.63
N CYS A 263 -6.06 -16.95 1.18
CA CYS A 263 -6.90 -17.91 0.49
C CYS A 263 -8.40 -17.57 0.63
N VAL A 264 -9.25 -18.27 -0.12
CA VAL A 264 -10.71 -18.05 -0.09
C VAL A 264 -11.25 -18.21 1.34
N ASP A 265 -10.76 -19.18 2.11
CA ASP A 265 -11.19 -19.45 3.47
C ASP A 265 -10.85 -18.31 4.45
N ASP A 266 -9.75 -17.60 4.25
CA ASP A 266 -9.41 -16.40 5.03
C ASP A 266 -10.46 -15.30 4.82
N PHE A 267 -10.93 -15.13 3.56
CA PHE A 267 -11.97 -14.16 3.21
C PHE A 267 -13.38 -14.57 3.68
N LEU A 268 -13.69 -15.86 3.76
CA LEU A 268 -14.92 -16.34 4.39
C LEU A 268 -14.89 -16.06 5.90
N TYR A 269 -13.78 -16.40 6.56
CA TYR A 269 -13.56 -16.20 7.99
C TYR A 269 -13.63 -14.71 8.40
N ILE A 270 -13.01 -13.79 7.64
CA ILE A 270 -13.08 -12.35 7.95
C ILE A 270 -14.48 -11.75 7.67
N CYS A 271 -15.35 -12.46 6.98
CA CYS A 271 -16.78 -12.13 6.82
C CYS A 271 -17.68 -12.79 7.89
N ASP A 272 -17.13 -13.39 8.97
CA ASP A 272 -17.88 -14.11 10.04
C ASP A 272 -18.76 -15.24 9.45
N ASP A 273 -18.24 -15.92 8.41
CA ASP A 273 -18.90 -16.99 7.64
C ASP A 273 -20.29 -16.63 7.07
N ALA A 274 -20.54 -15.33 6.83
CA ALA A 274 -21.81 -14.81 6.31
C ALA A 274 -22.14 -15.23 4.85
N TYR A 275 -21.17 -15.81 4.15
CA TYR A 275 -21.25 -16.23 2.74
C TYR A 275 -20.62 -17.62 2.58
N LYS A 276 -21.04 -18.38 1.55
CA LYS A 276 -20.43 -19.65 1.19
C LYS A 276 -19.28 -19.48 0.20
N ARG A 277 -18.41 -20.49 0.11
CA ARG A 277 -17.32 -20.56 -0.88
C ARG A 277 -17.83 -20.38 -2.31
N GLU A 278 -18.96 -20.99 -2.65
CA GLU A 278 -19.55 -20.96 -3.98
C GLU A 278 -20.05 -19.56 -4.34
N GLU A 279 -20.54 -18.79 -3.37
CA GLU A 279 -21.02 -17.42 -3.55
C GLU A 279 -19.86 -16.46 -3.81
N LEU A 280 -18.74 -16.64 -3.09
CA LEU A 280 -17.51 -15.86 -3.27
C LEU A 280 -16.87 -16.16 -4.64
N ILE A 281 -16.74 -17.43 -5.03
CA ILE A 281 -16.24 -17.83 -6.36
C ILE A 281 -17.16 -17.33 -7.48
N SER A 282 -18.48 -17.34 -7.29
CA SER A 282 -19.44 -16.80 -8.26
C SER A 282 -19.33 -15.27 -8.39
N MET A 283 -19.13 -14.56 -7.27
CA MET A 283 -18.88 -13.13 -7.28
C MET A 283 -17.55 -12.79 -7.97
N GLU A 284 -16.52 -13.63 -7.82
CA GLU A 284 -15.23 -13.42 -8.47
C GLU A 284 -15.35 -13.50 -9.98
N ALA A 285 -16.04 -14.54 -10.49
CA ALA A 285 -16.36 -14.65 -11.90
C ALA A 285 -17.19 -13.46 -12.39
N SER A 286 -18.18 -13.01 -11.62
CA SER A 286 -19.02 -11.84 -11.96
C SER A 286 -18.21 -10.56 -12.09
N ILE A 287 -17.32 -10.27 -11.13
CA ILE A 287 -16.46 -9.07 -11.14
C ILE A 287 -15.52 -9.11 -12.34
N LEU A 288 -14.80 -10.21 -12.54
CA LEU A 288 -13.84 -10.36 -13.64
C LEU A 288 -14.51 -10.26 -15.02
N GLN A 289 -15.68 -10.87 -15.22
CA GLN A 289 -16.44 -10.76 -16.47
C GLN A 289 -16.99 -9.35 -16.69
N THR A 290 -17.53 -8.69 -15.66
CA THR A 290 -18.07 -7.32 -15.73
C THR A 290 -16.98 -6.27 -15.99
N LEU A 291 -15.75 -6.54 -15.54
CA LEU A 291 -14.56 -5.74 -15.86
C LEU A 291 -13.83 -6.19 -17.13
N SER A 292 -14.36 -7.19 -17.85
CA SER A 292 -13.74 -7.78 -19.05
C SER A 292 -12.28 -8.22 -18.85
N PHE A 293 -11.94 -8.63 -17.63
CA PHE A 293 -10.58 -8.93 -17.14
C PHE A 293 -9.56 -7.77 -17.23
N ASP A 294 -9.97 -6.54 -17.56
CA ASP A 294 -9.08 -5.37 -17.62
C ASP A 294 -8.86 -4.74 -16.23
N ILE A 295 -8.35 -5.56 -15.30
CA ILE A 295 -8.22 -5.23 -13.87
C ILE A 295 -6.89 -4.54 -13.50
N ASN A 296 -5.99 -4.28 -14.45
CA ASN A 296 -4.77 -3.52 -14.18
C ASN A 296 -5.09 -2.01 -14.12
N ILE A 297 -5.78 -1.57 -13.08
CA ILE A 297 -6.30 -0.20 -12.95
C ILE A 297 -5.19 0.71 -12.40
N PRO A 298 -4.83 1.84 -13.06
CA PRO A 298 -3.87 2.79 -12.50
C PRO A 298 -4.37 3.38 -11.18
N ILE A 299 -3.60 3.17 -10.11
CA ILE A 299 -3.97 3.59 -8.75
C ILE A 299 -3.20 4.85 -8.30
N PRO A 300 -3.84 5.76 -7.54
CA PRO A 300 -3.22 7.00 -7.08
C PRO A 300 -1.87 6.80 -6.37
N TYR A 301 -1.76 5.75 -5.54
CA TYR A 301 -0.57 5.53 -4.72
C TYR A 301 0.72 5.28 -5.53
N ARG A 302 0.62 4.68 -6.73
CA ARG A 302 1.78 4.50 -7.62
C ARG A 302 2.32 5.85 -8.11
N PHE A 303 1.44 6.75 -8.54
CA PHE A 303 1.79 8.12 -8.92
C PHE A 303 2.35 8.90 -7.72
N LEU A 304 1.74 8.75 -6.53
CA LEU A 304 2.20 9.44 -5.33
C LEU A 304 3.65 9.09 -4.95
N ARG A 305 4.02 7.80 -5.02
CA ARG A 305 5.41 7.35 -4.81
C ARG A 305 6.38 7.98 -5.82
N ARG A 306 5.98 8.10 -7.08
CA ARG A 306 6.78 8.74 -8.15
C ARG A 306 6.98 10.23 -7.91
N TYR A 307 5.91 10.96 -7.61
CA TYR A 307 5.98 12.40 -7.35
C TYR A 307 6.72 12.73 -6.04
N ALA A 308 6.66 11.85 -5.04
CA ALA A 308 7.49 11.97 -3.83
C ALA A 308 8.99 11.85 -4.13
N LYS A 309 9.41 10.96 -5.06
CA LYS A 309 10.81 10.88 -5.55
C LYS A 309 11.24 12.20 -6.22
N CYS A 310 10.33 12.86 -6.95
CA CYS A 310 10.61 14.11 -7.67
C CYS A 310 11.02 15.30 -6.78
N VAL A 311 10.76 15.23 -5.47
CA VAL A 311 11.09 16.29 -4.49
C VAL A 311 11.85 15.75 -3.29
N SER A 312 12.41 14.53 -3.39
CA SER A 312 13.13 13.84 -2.31
C SER A 312 12.36 13.82 -0.98
N ALA A 313 11.04 13.64 -1.03
CA ALA A 313 10.18 13.72 0.14
C ALA A 313 10.53 12.67 1.20
N SER A 314 10.59 13.08 2.46
CA SER A 314 10.84 12.16 3.58
C SER A 314 9.75 11.09 3.69
N MET A 315 10.07 9.93 4.27
CA MET A 315 9.09 8.85 4.50
C MET A 315 7.89 9.29 5.34
N GLU A 316 8.09 10.25 6.24
CA GLU A 316 7.01 10.92 6.98
C GLU A 316 6.11 11.74 6.03
N THR A 317 6.69 12.56 5.15
CA THR A 317 5.95 13.41 4.21
C THR A 317 5.17 12.57 3.19
N LEU A 318 5.80 11.52 2.64
CA LEU A 318 5.11 10.52 1.80
C LEU A 318 3.99 9.82 2.58
N THR A 319 4.17 9.55 3.87
CA THR A 319 3.14 8.91 4.70
C THR A 319 1.98 9.84 5.05
N LEU A 320 2.23 11.15 5.24
CA LEU A 320 1.20 12.18 5.38
C LEU A 320 0.39 12.33 4.07
N ALA A 321 1.06 12.37 2.92
CA ALA A 321 0.39 12.38 1.62
C ALA A 321 -0.40 11.08 1.37
N ARG A 322 0.13 9.92 1.81
CA ARG A 322 -0.57 8.62 1.73
C ARG A 322 -1.82 8.61 2.62
N TYR A 323 -1.76 9.19 3.81
CA TYR A 323 -2.93 9.37 4.69
C TYR A 323 -4.05 10.17 4.01
N TYR A 324 -3.74 11.33 3.42
CA TYR A 324 -4.72 12.12 2.68
C TYR A 324 -5.31 11.35 1.48
N CYS A 325 -4.46 10.62 0.77
CA CYS A 325 -4.84 9.78 -0.37
C CYS A 325 -5.70 8.58 0.06
N GLU A 326 -5.48 7.99 1.24
CA GLU A 326 -6.26 6.85 1.73
C GLU A 326 -7.59 7.29 2.36
N MET A 327 -7.62 8.45 3.03
CA MET A 327 -8.87 9.11 3.43
C MET A 327 -9.78 9.38 2.23
N SER A 328 -9.20 9.78 1.09
CA SER A 328 -9.97 10.05 -0.14
C SER A 328 -10.69 8.82 -0.72
N LEU A 329 -10.25 7.60 -0.37
CA LEU A 329 -10.92 6.38 -0.84
C LEU A 329 -12.36 6.28 -0.34
N MET A 330 -12.69 6.84 0.82
CA MET A 330 -14.05 6.82 1.38
C MET A 330 -14.98 7.85 0.71
N GLU A 331 -14.44 8.93 0.15
CA GLU A 331 -15.23 10.06 -0.37
C GLU A 331 -15.70 9.81 -1.80
N MET A 332 -17.01 9.94 -2.03
CA MET A 332 -17.64 9.66 -3.33
C MET A 332 -17.35 10.78 -4.34
N ASP A 333 -17.26 12.03 -3.89
CA ASP A 333 -17.00 13.19 -4.76
C ASP A 333 -15.55 13.27 -5.27
N LEU A 334 -14.68 12.34 -4.86
CA LEU A 334 -13.31 12.15 -5.34
C LEU A 334 -13.13 10.90 -6.24
N VAL A 335 -14.14 10.02 -6.35
CA VAL A 335 -14.07 8.78 -7.17
C VAL A 335 -13.85 9.07 -8.65
N SER A 336 -14.38 10.19 -9.14
CA SER A 336 -14.25 10.66 -10.52
C SER A 336 -12.91 11.33 -10.85
N GLU A 337 -12.06 11.59 -9.85
CA GLU A 337 -10.76 12.21 -10.09
C GLU A 337 -9.76 11.20 -10.67
N ARG A 338 -8.85 11.70 -11.51
CA ARG A 338 -7.70 10.93 -12.02
C ARG A 338 -6.78 10.57 -10.88
N GLY A 339 -6.20 9.38 -10.92
CA GLY A 339 -5.27 8.90 -9.90
C GLY A 339 -3.99 9.73 -9.84
N SER A 340 -3.47 10.17 -10.99
CA SER A 340 -2.32 11.08 -11.04
C SER A 340 -2.63 12.48 -10.47
N LEU A 341 -3.80 13.04 -10.76
CA LEU A 341 -4.23 14.35 -10.25
C LEU A 341 -4.50 14.31 -8.74
N LEU A 342 -5.16 13.25 -8.25
CA LEU A 342 -5.41 13.01 -6.84
C LEU A 342 -4.10 12.84 -6.05
N ALA A 343 -3.14 12.09 -6.59
CA ALA A 343 -1.80 11.95 -6.03
C ALA A 343 -1.04 13.29 -5.98
N SER A 344 -1.15 14.10 -7.04
CA SER A 344 -0.57 15.45 -7.12
C SER A 344 -1.11 16.37 -6.02
N ALA A 345 -2.43 16.38 -5.83
CA ALA A 345 -3.09 17.18 -4.80
C ALA A 345 -2.75 16.73 -3.37
N CYS A 346 -2.74 15.42 -3.12
CA CYS A 346 -2.34 14.86 -1.82
C CYS A 346 -0.87 15.17 -1.47
N LEU A 347 0.05 15.12 -2.45
CA LEU A 347 1.45 15.48 -2.22
C LEU A 347 1.61 16.97 -1.95
N LEU A 348 1.01 17.84 -2.77
CA LEU A 348 1.10 19.29 -2.59
C LEU A 348 0.56 19.72 -1.22
N MET A 349 -0.58 19.18 -0.79
CA MET A 349 -1.14 19.46 0.53
C MET A 349 -0.24 18.98 1.67
N ALA A 350 0.48 17.85 1.51
CA ALA A 350 1.45 17.37 2.50
C ALA A 350 2.73 18.22 2.56
N LEU A 351 3.25 18.67 1.41
CA LEU A 351 4.39 19.58 1.33
C LEU A 351 4.08 20.92 2.02
N ILE A 352 2.91 21.51 1.73
CA ILE A 352 2.49 22.77 2.36
C ILE A 352 2.24 22.60 3.86
N THR A 353 1.64 21.48 4.30
CA THR A 353 1.43 21.17 5.73
C THR A 353 2.76 20.97 6.49
N LYS A 354 3.84 20.63 5.80
CA LYS A 354 5.20 20.45 6.36
C LYS A 354 6.15 21.64 6.12
N ASP A 355 5.67 22.73 5.51
CA ASP A 355 6.46 23.90 5.08
C ASP A 355 7.65 23.55 4.17
N LEU A 356 7.45 22.56 3.27
CA LEU A 356 8.47 22.04 2.33
C LEU A 356 8.38 22.66 0.92
N GLY A 357 7.54 23.68 0.72
CA GLY A 357 7.40 24.42 -0.54
C GLY A 357 6.07 24.22 -1.28
N SER A 358 5.99 24.81 -2.47
CA SER A 358 4.79 24.85 -3.34
C SER A 358 4.95 23.98 -4.61
N TRP A 359 4.11 24.19 -5.62
CA TRP A 359 4.03 23.35 -6.83
C TRP A 359 5.19 23.58 -7.82
N SER A 360 6.31 22.89 -7.56
CA SER A 360 7.59 23.08 -8.26
C SER A 360 7.58 22.69 -9.75
N PRO A 361 8.49 23.23 -10.58
CA PRO A 361 8.60 22.88 -12.01
C PRO A 361 8.86 21.38 -12.27
N ILE A 362 9.56 20.69 -11.37
CA ILE A 362 9.82 19.25 -11.50
C ILE A 362 8.55 18.41 -11.25
N LEU A 363 7.67 18.86 -10.35
CA LEU A 363 6.34 18.28 -10.19
C LEU A 363 5.45 18.57 -11.42
N GLN A 364 5.50 19.79 -11.98
CA GLN A 364 4.81 20.12 -13.23
C GLN A 364 5.28 19.22 -14.39
N PHE A 365 6.59 18.98 -14.53
CA PHE A 365 7.16 18.11 -15.57
C PHE A 365 6.74 16.63 -15.44
N HIS A 366 6.87 16.02 -14.25
CA HIS A 366 6.58 14.59 -14.07
C HIS A 366 5.09 14.28 -13.92
N SER A 367 4.28 15.21 -13.41
CA SER A 367 2.82 15.01 -13.33
C SER A 367 2.10 15.45 -14.60
N GLY A 368 2.63 16.44 -15.33
CA GLY A 368 1.95 17.10 -16.44
C GLY A 368 0.66 17.81 -16.00
N TYR A 369 0.71 18.53 -14.88
CA TYR A 369 -0.38 19.39 -14.36
C TYR A 369 0.14 20.72 -13.82
N GLN A 370 -0.61 21.79 -14.07
CA GLN A 370 -0.38 23.12 -13.50
C GLN A 370 -1.09 23.28 -12.13
N ALA A 371 -0.62 24.19 -11.29
CA ALA A 371 -1.21 24.44 -9.97
C ALA A 371 -2.72 24.78 -10.02
N SER A 372 -3.16 25.43 -11.10
CA SER A 372 -4.57 25.73 -11.40
C SER A 372 -5.44 24.49 -11.59
N GLU A 373 -4.89 23.36 -12.05
CA GLU A 373 -5.59 22.09 -12.25
C GLU A 373 -5.60 21.25 -10.96
N VAL A 374 -4.53 21.33 -10.17
CA VAL A 374 -4.39 20.64 -8.89
C VAL A 374 -5.26 21.28 -7.79
N GLY A 375 -5.38 22.61 -7.80
CA GLY A 375 -6.09 23.39 -6.77
C GLY A 375 -7.55 22.99 -6.50
N PRO A 376 -8.41 22.73 -7.50
CA PRO A 376 -9.76 22.21 -7.29
C PRO A 376 -9.82 20.92 -6.47
N VAL A 377 -8.88 19.98 -6.69
CA VAL A 377 -8.82 18.71 -5.95
C VAL A 377 -8.26 18.93 -4.54
N VAL A 378 -7.28 19.82 -4.36
CA VAL A 378 -6.81 20.24 -3.03
C VAL A 378 -7.95 20.83 -2.19
N ARG A 379 -8.83 21.64 -2.77
CA ARG A 379 -10.01 22.21 -2.07
C ARG A 379 -11.02 21.13 -1.65
N LYS A 380 -11.29 20.14 -2.52
CA LYS A 380 -12.13 18.97 -2.16
C LYS A 380 -11.53 18.17 -1.01
N LEU A 381 -10.24 17.85 -1.09
CA LEU A 381 -9.51 17.11 -0.06
C LEU A 381 -9.47 17.86 1.28
N HIS A 382 -9.26 19.18 1.25
CA HIS A 382 -9.27 20.01 2.46
C HIS A 382 -10.65 20.02 3.12
N LEU A 383 -11.73 20.23 2.35
CA LEU A 383 -13.11 20.20 2.86
C LEU A 383 -13.47 18.84 3.49
N MET A 384 -13.06 17.74 2.87
CA MET A 384 -13.20 16.38 3.40
C MET A 384 -12.47 16.22 4.75
N LEU A 385 -11.22 16.70 4.85
CA LEU A 385 -10.39 16.59 6.07
C LEU A 385 -10.77 17.59 7.16
N GLN A 386 -11.42 18.71 6.83
CA GLN A 386 -11.93 19.72 7.77
C GLN A 386 -13.20 19.24 8.50
N GLY A 387 -13.91 18.25 7.94
CA GLY A 387 -15.10 17.66 8.56
C GLY A 387 -14.82 17.09 9.95
N PRO A 388 -15.82 17.09 10.86
CA PRO A 388 -15.68 16.40 12.14
C PRO A 388 -15.44 14.90 11.88
N ALA A 389 -14.45 14.32 12.54
CA ALA A 389 -14.17 12.89 12.42
C ALA A 389 -15.41 12.08 12.85
N ASP A 390 -15.92 11.23 11.96
CA ASP A 390 -17.05 10.37 12.31
C ASP A 390 -16.55 9.23 13.21
N ASP A 391 -17.15 9.10 14.39
CA ASP A 391 -16.84 8.04 15.37
C ASP A 391 -16.94 6.59 14.83
N LYS A 392 -17.57 6.38 13.67
CA LYS A 392 -17.85 5.09 13.02
C LYS A 392 -16.97 4.80 11.79
N LEU A 393 -16.26 5.80 11.25
CA LEU A 393 -15.37 5.66 10.09
C LEU A 393 -13.95 6.06 10.52
N ARG A 394 -13.24 5.09 11.08
CA ARG A 394 -12.05 5.33 11.91
C ARG A 394 -10.83 4.49 11.56
N ALA A 395 -10.93 3.49 10.69
CA ALA A 395 -9.83 2.58 10.39
C ALA A 395 -8.61 3.34 9.86
N VAL A 396 -8.77 4.14 8.80
CA VAL A 396 -7.71 4.99 8.25
C VAL A 396 -7.12 5.93 9.32
N ARG A 397 -7.97 6.60 10.12
CA ARG A 397 -7.46 7.54 11.13
C ARG A 397 -6.71 6.83 12.26
N ASN A 398 -7.19 5.67 12.72
CA ASN A 398 -6.52 4.87 13.75
C ASN A 398 -5.17 4.34 13.23
N LYS A 399 -5.14 3.74 12.02
CA LYS A 399 -3.95 3.27 11.31
C LYS A 399 -2.86 4.35 11.25
N TYR A 400 -3.17 5.51 10.66
CA TYR A 400 -2.22 6.61 10.51
C TYR A 400 -1.99 7.43 11.79
N SER A 401 -2.67 7.11 12.90
CA SER A 401 -2.32 7.59 14.25
C SER A 401 -1.28 6.68 14.94
N HIS A 402 -0.93 5.53 14.35
CA HIS A 402 0.09 4.64 14.92
C HIS A 402 1.52 5.10 14.59
N LYS A 403 2.47 4.78 15.48
CA LYS A 403 3.88 5.23 15.39
C LYS A 403 4.63 4.73 14.17
N VAL A 404 4.26 3.55 13.65
CA VAL A 404 4.80 3.02 12.38
C VAL A 404 4.46 3.92 11.19
N PHE A 405 3.37 4.68 11.27
CA PHE A 405 2.96 5.68 10.28
C PHE A 405 3.29 7.11 10.72
N PHE A 406 4.30 7.30 11.59
CA PHE A 406 4.75 8.59 12.12
C PHE A 406 3.65 9.43 12.82
N GLU A 407 2.56 8.78 13.27
CA GLU A 407 1.42 9.44 13.91
C GLU A 407 0.78 10.56 13.06
N VAL A 408 0.93 10.54 11.72
CA VAL A 408 0.56 11.63 10.80
C VAL A 408 -0.91 12.06 10.86
N ALA A 409 -1.84 11.18 11.25
CA ALA A 409 -3.25 11.54 11.44
C ALA A 409 -3.53 12.41 12.68
N THR A 410 -2.49 12.70 13.48
CA THR A 410 -2.50 13.69 14.58
C THR A 410 -1.99 15.07 14.15
N VAL A 411 -1.34 15.18 12.98
CA VAL A 411 -0.86 16.47 12.44
C VAL A 411 -2.06 17.38 12.16
N PRO A 412 -2.07 18.64 12.62
CA PRO A 412 -3.13 19.59 12.32
C PRO A 412 -3.28 19.80 10.81
N LEU A 413 -4.52 19.86 10.33
CA LEU A 413 -4.80 20.26 8.95
C LEU A 413 -4.38 21.72 8.75
N VAL A 414 -3.62 21.99 7.69
CA VAL A 414 -3.18 23.34 7.33
C VAL A 414 -4.37 24.27 7.04
N ASP A 415 -4.22 25.55 7.34
CA ASP A 415 -5.25 26.56 7.08
C ASP A 415 -5.46 26.77 5.57
N ILE A 416 -6.73 26.89 5.15
CA ILE A 416 -7.10 27.02 3.73
C ILE A 416 -6.46 28.25 3.06
N ASN A 417 -6.26 29.36 3.78
CA ASN A 417 -5.64 30.56 3.23
C ASN A 417 -4.16 30.34 2.89
N VAL A 418 -3.48 29.41 3.57
CA VAL A 418 -2.09 29.02 3.26
C VAL A 418 -2.06 28.15 1.99
N LEU A 419 -3.02 27.23 1.83
CA LEU A 419 -3.18 26.46 0.59
C LEU A 419 -3.51 27.37 -0.61
N GLU A 420 -4.47 28.28 -0.48
CA GLU A 420 -4.83 29.23 -1.55
C GLU A 420 -3.65 30.13 -1.96
N LYS A 421 -2.84 30.57 -0.99
CA LYS A 421 -1.60 31.32 -1.26
C LYS A 421 -0.56 30.46 -1.99
N ALA A 422 -0.40 29.19 -1.62
CA ALA A 422 0.53 28.27 -2.27
C ALA A 422 0.05 27.76 -3.65
N LEU A 423 -1.24 27.95 -3.97
CA LEU A 423 -1.87 27.66 -5.27
C LEU A 423 -1.93 28.89 -6.22
N SER A 424 -1.53 30.07 -5.74
CA SER A 424 -1.52 31.34 -6.50
C SER A 424 -0.10 31.90 -6.74
N CYS A 425 0.93 31.12 -6.39
CA CYS A 425 2.34 31.32 -6.73
C CYS A 425 2.78 30.29 -7.77
#